data_AF-A0A9E4RKV8-F1
#
_entry.id   AF-A0A9E4RKV8-F1
#
_cell.length_a   1.000
_cell.length_b   1.000
_cell.length_c   1.000
_cell.angle_alpha   90.00
_cell.angle_beta   90.00
_cell.angle_gamma   90.00
#
_symmetry.space_group_name_H-M   'P 1'
#
loop_
_entity.id
_entity.type
_entity.pdbx_description
1 polymer ?
#
loop_
_entity_poly.entity_id
_entity_poly.type
_entity_poly.pdbx_seq_one_letter_code
_entity_poly.pdbx_strand_id
1 'polypeptide(L)'
;MNTDTPAPTKSRGNSLPVIIVMTMVIAVVTMLFLGRDPLNDIFINPLINALVFLNIFTGGNFGLSIILFTILLRIVTIPFTIRQLESTKAMQAAQPEMQALQKKYKDPKRRQEEMVKLYREHNINPLGCFMPMLIQMAVFIALYRALAHLVGGSPESLVGLSQRLYPFEVFQSQIPLNQEFLWMNMGEPDTTFILPLIVGASTYLQQRMTITPNASPQQQQQQQMMSWLLPMMLVFFTLNLPAGVGVYWVVSNVFSLFASYYVYGRRIMTWRQLLPIPPPAEAPAATDKNTARESDIVVEATEVESESEPEVPAQTETRPRHGKRRGKRKKRR
;
A
#
# COMPACT_ATOMS: atom_id res chain seq x y z
N MET A 1 16.38 15.45 63.69
CA MET A 1 15.06 16.04 63.39
C MET A 1 14.88 15.91 61.89
N ASN A 2 14.09 14.93 61.45
CA ASN A 2 13.88 14.60 60.04
C ASN A 2 13.16 15.75 59.34
N THR A 3 13.65 16.18 58.18
CA THR A 3 12.90 17.03 57.26
C THR A 3 12.41 16.16 56.11
N ASP A 4 11.11 15.94 56.09
CA ASP A 4 10.38 15.20 55.07
C ASP A 4 10.57 15.80 53.67
N THR A 5 11.23 15.05 52.79
CA THR A 5 11.11 15.22 51.34
C THR A 5 9.75 14.72 50.87
N PRO A 6 8.94 15.51 50.14
CA PRO A 6 7.68 15.02 49.60
C PRO A 6 7.94 14.01 48.49
N ALA A 7 7.27 12.85 48.58
CA ALA A 7 7.33 11.78 47.59
C ALA A 7 6.81 12.24 46.21
N PRO A 8 7.37 11.74 45.09
CA PRO A 8 6.92 12.12 43.77
C PRO A 8 5.49 11.60 43.52
N THR A 9 4.58 12.53 43.24
CA THR A 9 3.22 12.22 42.80
C THR A 9 3.26 11.40 41.52
N LYS A 10 2.94 10.10 41.64
CA LYS A 10 2.83 9.15 40.52
C LYS A 10 1.81 9.69 39.52
N SER A 11 2.29 10.09 38.35
CA SER A 11 1.48 10.50 37.20
C SER A 11 0.38 9.46 36.94
N ARG A 12 -0.86 9.83 37.25
CA ARG A 12 -2.07 9.05 36.99
C ARG A 12 -2.62 9.39 35.60
N GLY A 13 -1.73 9.47 34.61
CA GLY A 13 -2.06 9.75 33.21
C GLY A 13 -1.63 8.58 32.32
N ASN A 14 -2.53 8.13 31.45
CA ASN A 14 -2.37 7.08 30.41
C ASN A 14 -2.57 5.61 30.78
N SER A 15 -2.98 5.22 31.99
CA SER A 15 -3.35 3.81 32.25
C SER A 15 -4.72 3.41 31.69
N LEU A 16 -5.62 4.38 31.47
CA LEU A 16 -6.99 4.12 30.99
C LEU A 16 -7.05 3.37 29.64
N PRO A 17 -6.35 3.78 28.56
CA PRO A 17 -6.37 3.02 27.31
C PRO A 17 -5.76 1.62 27.45
N VAL A 18 -4.73 1.46 28.31
CA VAL A 18 -4.12 0.15 28.58
C VAL A 18 -5.08 -0.77 29.33
N ILE A 19 -5.79 -0.25 30.33
CA ILE A 19 -6.81 -1.00 31.07
C ILE A 19 -7.94 -1.43 30.12
N ILE A 20 -8.45 -0.53 29.28
CA ILE A 20 -9.50 -0.85 28.30
C ILE A 20 -9.06 -1.96 27.36
N VAL A 21 -7.86 -1.87 26.79
CA VAL A 21 -7.30 -2.92 25.91
C VAL A 21 -7.16 -4.24 26.67
N MET A 22 -6.65 -4.21 27.91
CA MET A 22 -6.48 -5.41 28.71
C MET A 22 -7.81 -6.05 29.09
N THR A 23 -8.83 -5.25 29.43
CA THR A 23 -10.18 -5.74 29.71
C THR A 23 -10.82 -6.33 28.46
N MET A 24 -10.65 -5.70 27.28
CA MET A 24 -11.11 -6.29 26.02
C MET A 24 -10.43 -7.62 25.72
N VAL A 25 -9.11 -7.72 25.91
CA VAL A 25 -8.37 -8.97 25.72
C VAL A 25 -8.86 -10.05 26.68
N ILE A 26 -9.06 -9.72 27.96
CA ILE A 26 -9.61 -10.66 28.95
C ILE A 26 -11.01 -11.11 28.53
N ALA A 27 -11.90 -10.20 28.13
CA ALA A 27 -13.25 -10.56 27.70
C ALA A 27 -13.25 -11.49 26.47
N VAL A 28 -12.39 -11.22 25.48
CA VAL A 28 -12.20 -12.07 24.30
C VAL A 28 -11.69 -13.45 24.71
N VAL A 29 -10.69 -13.51 25.58
CA VAL A 29 -10.11 -14.77 26.08
C VAL A 29 -11.14 -15.57 26.89
N THR A 30 -11.91 -14.91 27.76
CA THR A 30 -12.99 -15.55 28.52
C THR A 30 -14.09 -16.09 27.60
N MET A 31 -14.50 -15.36 26.56
CA MET A 31 -15.46 -15.87 25.57
C MET A 31 -14.92 -17.13 24.87
N LEU A 32 -13.64 -17.13 24.47
CA LEU A 32 -13.00 -18.30 23.87
C LEU A 32 -12.96 -19.50 24.85
N PHE A 33 -12.64 -19.28 26.12
CA PHE A 33 -12.67 -20.33 27.15
C PHE A 33 -14.08 -20.89 27.40
N LEU A 34 -15.12 -20.08 27.20
CA LEU A 34 -16.52 -20.51 27.28
C LEU A 34 -17.01 -21.21 26.00
N GLY A 35 -16.13 -21.48 25.03
CA GLY A 35 -16.47 -22.10 23.75
C GLY A 35 -17.30 -21.18 22.83
N ARG A 36 -17.36 -19.88 23.15
CA ARG A 36 -18.07 -18.87 22.35
C ARG A 36 -17.08 -18.20 21.41
N ASP A 37 -17.46 -18.04 20.15
CA ASP A 37 -16.62 -17.35 19.16
C ASP A 37 -16.86 -15.83 19.22
N PRO A 38 -16.03 -15.02 19.91
CA PRO A 38 -16.26 -13.58 20.04
C PRO A 38 -16.27 -12.87 18.68
N LEU A 39 -15.53 -13.40 17.70
CA LEU A 39 -15.58 -12.88 16.33
C LEU A 39 -16.95 -13.07 15.68
N ASN A 40 -17.63 -14.19 15.97
CA ASN A 40 -18.95 -14.45 15.41
C ASN A 40 -19.97 -13.48 15.99
N ASP A 41 -19.98 -13.30 17.31
CA ASP A 41 -20.99 -12.47 17.97
C ASP A 41 -20.77 -10.97 17.79
N ILE A 42 -19.51 -10.51 17.83
CA ILE A 42 -19.19 -9.08 17.83
C ILE A 42 -19.14 -8.53 16.40
N PHE A 43 -18.65 -9.31 15.44
CA PHE A 43 -18.39 -8.81 14.09
C PHE A 43 -19.24 -9.49 13.03
N ILE A 44 -19.31 -10.83 13.00
CA ILE A 44 -19.90 -11.55 11.87
C ILE A 44 -21.43 -11.52 11.91
N ASN A 45 -22.07 -11.81 13.03
CA ASN A 45 -23.53 -11.82 13.15
C ASN A 45 -24.14 -10.43 12.91
N PRO A 46 -23.61 -9.33 13.50
CA PRO A 46 -24.07 -7.98 13.16
C PRO A 46 -23.86 -7.66 11.68
N LEU A 47 -22.75 -8.08 11.09
CA LEU A 47 -22.47 -7.86 9.67
C LEU A 47 -23.44 -8.62 8.75
N ILE A 48 -23.74 -9.88 9.05
CA ILE A 48 -24.75 -10.69 8.34
C ILE A 48 -26.10 -9.97 8.37
N ASN A 49 -26.55 -9.57 9.57
CA ASN A 49 -27.82 -8.87 9.72
C ASN A 49 -27.83 -7.51 9.03
N ALA A 50 -26.72 -6.76 9.08
CA ALA A 50 -26.59 -5.49 8.36
C ALA A 50 -26.69 -5.69 6.84
N LEU A 51 -26.04 -6.72 6.28
CA LEU A 51 -26.11 -7.00 4.85
C LEU A 51 -27.51 -7.43 4.41
N VAL A 52 -28.19 -8.28 5.18
CA VAL A 52 -29.57 -8.69 4.91
C VAL A 52 -30.53 -7.51 5.03
N PHE A 53 -30.34 -6.65 6.03
CA PHE A 53 -31.12 -5.43 6.18
C PHE A 53 -30.95 -4.50 4.98
N LEU A 54 -29.70 -4.28 4.54
CA LEU A 54 -29.42 -3.46 3.36
C LEU A 54 -29.97 -4.07 2.07
N ASN A 55 -30.12 -5.40 2.02
CA ASN A 55 -30.76 -6.09 0.90
C ASN A 55 -32.21 -5.70 0.67
N ILE A 56 -32.91 -5.31 1.73
CA ILE A 56 -34.29 -4.81 1.64
C ILE A 56 -34.30 -3.49 0.86
N PHE A 57 -33.31 -2.60 1.09
CA PHE A 57 -33.23 -1.30 0.42
C PHE A 57 -32.74 -1.38 -1.02
N THR A 58 -31.99 -2.42 -1.37
CA THR A 58 -31.45 -2.61 -2.73
C THR A 58 -32.38 -3.44 -3.62
N GLY A 59 -33.61 -3.69 -3.18
CA GLY A 59 -34.61 -4.44 -3.96
C GLY A 59 -34.26 -5.92 -4.11
N GLY A 60 -33.54 -6.49 -3.15
CA GLY A 60 -33.15 -7.89 -3.16
C GLY A 60 -31.81 -8.18 -3.84
N ASN A 61 -31.12 -7.18 -4.41
CA ASN A 61 -29.84 -7.38 -5.10
C ASN A 61 -28.67 -7.40 -4.10
N PHE A 62 -28.09 -8.58 -3.87
CA PHE A 62 -27.06 -8.75 -2.86
C PHE A 62 -25.74 -8.04 -3.20
N GLY A 63 -25.37 -7.95 -4.48
CA GLY A 63 -24.18 -7.21 -4.90
C GLY A 63 -24.27 -5.72 -4.56
N LEU A 64 -25.43 -5.09 -4.81
CA LEU A 64 -25.69 -3.71 -4.40
C LEU A 64 -25.68 -3.55 -2.87
N SER A 65 -26.13 -4.55 -2.12
CA SER A 65 -26.11 -4.55 -0.66
C SER A 65 -24.67 -4.50 -0.11
N ILE A 66 -23.75 -5.25 -0.71
CA ILE A 66 -22.32 -5.21 -0.38
C ILE A 66 -21.75 -3.82 -0.70
N ILE A 67 -22.06 -3.26 -1.87
CA ILE A 67 -21.59 -1.91 -2.26
C ILE A 67 -22.10 -0.86 -1.27
N LEU A 68 -23.41 -0.88 -0.96
CA LEU A 68 -24.03 0.06 -0.04
C LEU A 68 -23.45 -0.06 1.36
N PHE A 69 -23.27 -1.28 1.86
CA PHE A 69 -22.59 -1.54 3.13
C PHE A 69 -21.19 -0.94 3.14
N THR A 70 -20.42 -1.16 2.07
CA THR A 70 -19.05 -0.65 1.95
C THR A 70 -19.02 0.87 1.95
N ILE A 71 -19.95 1.52 1.25
CA ILE A 71 -20.10 2.99 1.24
C ILE A 71 -20.37 3.50 2.66
N LEU A 72 -21.34 2.92 3.36
CA LEU A 72 -21.69 3.32 4.72
C LEU A 72 -20.51 3.16 5.69
N LEU A 73 -19.86 1.99 5.65
CA LEU A 73 -18.67 1.73 6.45
C LEU A 73 -17.55 2.73 6.15
N ARG A 74 -17.33 3.05 4.86
CA ARG A 74 -16.30 4.00 4.42
C ARG A 74 -16.61 5.42 4.84
N ILE A 75 -17.87 5.86 4.79
CA ILE A 75 -18.29 7.17 5.29
C ILE A 75 -18.02 7.29 6.80
N VAL A 76 -18.33 6.24 7.58
CA VAL A 76 -18.06 6.24 9.02
C VAL A 76 -16.55 6.24 9.32
N THR A 77 -15.75 5.55 8.52
CA THR A 77 -14.30 5.39 8.74
C THR A 77 -13.43 6.45 8.08
N ILE A 78 -13.96 7.26 7.15
CA ILE A 78 -13.19 8.26 6.41
C ILE A 78 -12.48 9.31 7.28
N PRO A 79 -13.08 9.91 8.34
CA PRO A 79 -12.34 10.88 9.16
C PRO A 79 -11.13 10.23 9.84
N PHE A 80 -11.25 8.96 10.19
CA PHE A 80 -10.15 8.20 10.75
C PHE A 80 -9.08 7.89 9.69
N THR A 81 -9.48 7.48 8.49
CA THR A 81 -8.54 7.25 7.37
C THR A 81 -7.76 8.51 7.00
N ILE A 82 -8.42 9.68 6.94
CA ILE A 82 -7.75 10.95 6.66
C ILE A 82 -6.65 11.24 7.69
N ARG A 83 -6.95 11.07 8.98
CA ARG A 83 -5.95 11.26 10.06
C ARG A 83 -4.78 10.29 9.95
N GLN A 84 -5.01 9.04 9.52
CA GLN A 84 -3.94 8.09 9.26
C GLN A 84 -3.04 8.54 8.09
N LEU A 85 -3.63 8.99 7.00
CA LEU A 85 -2.90 9.45 5.82
C LEU A 85 -2.09 10.71 6.14
N GLU A 86 -2.63 11.63 6.94
CA GLU A 86 -1.88 12.80 7.44
C GLU A 86 -0.66 12.39 8.27
N SER A 87 -0.80 11.43 9.19
CA SER A 87 0.33 10.89 9.95
C SER A 87 1.39 10.28 9.04
N THR A 88 0.96 9.62 7.96
CA THR A 88 1.87 9.05 6.96
C THR A 88 2.58 10.15 6.18
N LYS A 89 1.87 11.20 5.76
CA LYS A 89 2.43 12.38 5.09
C LYS A 89 3.46 13.10 5.97
N ALA A 90 3.22 13.23 7.27
CA ALA A 90 4.18 13.82 8.21
C ALA A 90 5.47 12.99 8.31
N MET A 91 5.36 11.65 8.34
CA MET A 91 6.52 10.76 8.30
C MET A 91 7.30 10.87 6.98
N GLN A 92 6.61 11.05 5.86
CA GLN A 92 7.24 11.30 4.57
C GLN A 92 8.05 12.61 4.60
N ALA A 93 7.52 13.67 5.23
CA ALA A 93 8.23 14.94 5.39
C ALA A 93 9.50 14.82 6.26
N ALA A 94 9.50 13.92 7.26
CA ALA A 94 10.64 13.64 8.12
C ALA A 94 11.69 12.69 7.51
N GLN A 95 11.49 12.16 6.30
CA GLN A 95 12.46 11.27 5.64
C GLN A 95 13.90 11.78 5.49
N PRO A 96 14.16 13.05 5.10
CA PRO A 96 15.53 13.52 4.96
C PRO A 96 16.28 13.49 6.30
N GLU A 97 15.62 13.84 7.40
CA GLU A 97 16.20 13.80 8.75
C GLU A 97 16.44 12.37 9.22
N MET A 98 15.49 11.46 8.93
CA MET A 98 15.69 10.03 9.17
C MET A 98 16.91 9.47 8.43
N GLN A 99 17.15 9.90 7.20
CA GLN A 99 18.30 9.46 6.42
C GLN A 99 19.61 10.06 6.93
N ALA A 100 19.60 11.35 7.31
CA ALA A 100 20.75 11.99 7.93
C ALA A 100 21.14 11.26 9.23
N LEU A 101 20.15 10.86 10.02
CA LEU A 101 20.35 10.10 11.24
C LEU A 101 20.91 8.69 10.98
N GLN A 102 20.39 7.99 9.98
CA GLN A 102 20.92 6.68 9.55
C GLN A 102 22.38 6.75 9.12
N LYS A 103 22.79 7.83 8.44
CA LYS A 103 24.18 8.07 8.02
C LYS A 103 25.08 8.45 9.20
N LYS A 104 24.57 9.26 10.12
CA LYS A 104 25.31 9.76 11.31
C LYS A 104 25.60 8.64 12.31
N TYR A 105 24.65 7.74 12.55
CA TYR A 105 24.77 6.67 13.53
C TYR A 105 24.89 5.29 12.86
N LYS A 106 26.12 4.75 12.85
CA LYS A 106 26.40 3.38 12.40
C LYS A 106 25.92 2.32 13.39
N ASP A 107 25.90 2.63 14.68
CA ASP A 107 25.39 1.74 15.73
C ASP A 107 23.86 1.59 15.64
N PRO A 108 23.33 0.37 15.46
CA PRO A 108 21.90 0.14 15.32
C PRO A 108 21.07 0.56 16.55
N LYS A 109 21.60 0.43 17.78
CA LYS A 109 20.85 0.79 18.99
C LYS A 109 20.66 2.29 19.11
N ARG A 110 21.76 3.04 19.01
CA ARG A 110 21.74 4.52 19.02
C ARG A 110 20.88 5.09 17.90
N ARG A 111 20.95 4.48 16.70
CA ARG A 111 20.11 4.88 15.56
C ARG A 111 18.61 4.73 15.86
N GLN A 112 18.20 3.62 16.49
CA GLN A 112 16.80 3.41 16.85
C GLN A 112 16.34 4.41 17.92
N GLU A 113 17.16 4.68 18.93
CA GLU A 113 16.84 5.64 20.00
C GLU A 113 16.65 7.06 19.45
N GLU A 114 17.61 7.55 18.65
CA GLU A 114 17.52 8.87 18.06
C GLU A 114 16.35 8.98 17.06
N MET A 115 15.99 7.88 16.39
CA MET A 115 14.85 7.87 15.48
C MET A 115 13.52 7.97 16.25
N VAL A 116 13.43 7.35 17.43
CA VAL A 116 12.28 7.52 18.33
C VAL A 116 12.22 8.95 18.87
N LYS A 117 13.36 9.57 19.22
CA LYS A 117 13.41 10.98 19.64
C LYS A 117 12.92 11.90 18.53
N LEU A 118 13.40 11.71 17.30
CA LEU A 118 12.98 12.47 16.13
C LEU A 118 11.46 12.42 15.93
N TYR A 119 10.85 11.22 16.05
CA TYR A 119 9.40 11.09 15.96
C TYR A 119 8.67 11.83 17.09
N ARG A 120 9.20 11.83 18.32
CA ARG A 120 8.61 12.57 19.44
C ARG A 120 8.71 14.08 19.26
N GLU A 121 9.87 14.58 18.80
CA GLU A 121 10.09 16.00 18.51
C GLU A 121 9.13 16.50 17.42
N HIS A 122 8.89 15.68 16.40
CA HIS A 122 7.96 15.99 15.31
C HIS A 122 6.50 15.63 15.62
N ASN A 123 6.20 15.14 16.82
CA ASN A 123 4.87 14.65 17.24
C ASN A 123 4.25 13.61 16.27
N ILE A 124 5.09 12.80 15.62
CA ILE A 124 4.69 11.73 14.72
C ILE A 124 4.42 10.48 15.53
N ASN A 125 3.23 9.90 15.41
CA ASN A 125 2.89 8.63 16.07
C ASN A 125 3.19 7.45 15.14
N PRO A 126 4.27 6.67 15.36
CA PRO A 126 4.58 5.50 14.52
C PRO A 126 3.52 4.41 14.62
N LEU A 127 2.74 4.37 15.72
CA LEU A 127 1.68 3.39 15.90
C LEU A 127 0.42 3.72 15.09
N GLY A 128 0.21 4.99 14.77
CA GLY A 128 -0.93 5.44 13.97
C GLY A 128 -0.90 4.88 12.54
N CYS A 129 0.29 4.60 12.02
CA CYS A 129 0.48 4.11 10.65
C CYS A 129 0.00 2.67 10.44
N PHE A 130 0.12 1.79 11.43
CA PHE A 130 -0.29 0.38 11.28
C PHE A 130 -1.76 0.12 11.63
N MET A 131 -2.41 1.03 12.37
CA MET A 131 -3.76 0.82 12.88
C MET A 131 -4.75 0.41 11.77
N PRO A 132 -4.68 0.98 10.57
CA PRO A 132 -5.66 0.67 9.53
C PRO A 132 -5.38 -0.64 8.82
N MET A 133 -4.16 -1.16 8.88
CA MET A 133 -3.90 -2.54 8.47
C MET A 133 -4.62 -3.53 9.39
N LEU A 134 -4.61 -3.29 10.72
CA LEU A 134 -5.28 -4.15 11.69
C LEU A 134 -6.81 -4.07 11.54
N ILE A 135 -7.35 -2.86 11.45
CA ILE A 135 -8.79 -2.66 11.25
C ILE A 135 -9.23 -3.26 9.92
N GLN A 136 -8.47 -3.06 8.84
CA GLN A 136 -8.77 -3.63 7.53
C GLN A 136 -8.78 -5.16 7.58
N MET A 137 -7.81 -5.77 8.28
CA MET A 137 -7.74 -7.23 8.42
C MET A 137 -8.94 -7.77 9.20
N ALA A 138 -9.32 -7.14 10.30
CA ALA A 138 -10.49 -7.54 11.10
C ALA A 138 -11.79 -7.45 10.28
N VAL A 139 -11.99 -6.32 9.58
CA VAL A 139 -13.15 -6.12 8.70
C VAL A 139 -13.16 -7.15 7.57
N PHE A 140 -12.01 -7.43 6.96
CA PHE A 140 -11.90 -8.43 5.89
C PHE A 140 -12.27 -9.83 6.37
N ILE A 141 -11.72 -10.27 7.50
CA ILE A 141 -12.03 -11.59 8.09
C ILE A 141 -13.52 -11.69 8.40
N ALA A 142 -14.10 -10.64 8.99
CA ALA A 142 -15.52 -10.60 9.30
C ALA A 142 -16.37 -10.68 8.03
N LEU A 143 -16.04 -9.91 6.99
CA LEU A 143 -16.77 -9.90 5.73
C LEU A 143 -16.67 -11.22 4.99
N TYR A 144 -15.47 -11.79 4.84
CA TYR A 144 -15.28 -13.09 4.20
C TYR A 144 -16.11 -14.17 4.91
N ARG A 145 -16.04 -14.22 6.25
CA ARG A 145 -16.84 -15.20 7.03
C ARG A 145 -18.33 -14.91 6.93
N ALA A 146 -18.77 -13.66 6.92
CA ALA A 146 -20.18 -13.32 6.74
C ALA A 146 -20.69 -13.77 5.36
N LEU A 147 -19.94 -13.46 4.29
CA LEU A 147 -20.30 -13.87 2.93
C LEU A 147 -20.32 -15.39 2.77
N ALA A 148 -19.37 -16.11 3.38
CA ALA A 148 -19.38 -17.57 3.39
C ALA A 148 -20.65 -18.17 4.03
N HIS A 149 -21.24 -17.50 5.02
CA HIS A 149 -22.51 -17.92 5.62
C HIS A 149 -23.74 -17.49 4.80
N LEU A 150 -23.67 -16.34 4.13
CA LEU A 150 -24.77 -15.79 3.33
C LEU A 150 -24.95 -16.53 1.99
N VAL A 151 -23.88 -17.14 1.48
CA VAL A 151 -23.87 -17.76 0.15
C VAL A 151 -23.55 -19.26 0.17
N GLY A 152 -23.60 -19.92 1.32
CA GLY A 152 -23.14 -21.30 1.49
C GLY A 152 -23.81 -22.38 0.63
N GLY A 153 -24.88 -22.08 -0.12
CA GLY A 153 -25.49 -22.94 -1.14
C GLY A 153 -26.09 -24.27 -0.66
N SER A 154 -25.75 -24.72 0.54
CA SER A 154 -26.22 -25.96 1.14
C SER A 154 -27.46 -25.70 2.00
N PRO A 155 -28.43 -26.64 2.05
CA PRO A 155 -29.60 -26.53 2.92
C PRO A 155 -29.24 -26.31 4.40
N GLU A 156 -28.14 -26.91 4.87
CA GLU A 156 -27.62 -26.75 6.22
C GLU A 156 -27.15 -25.31 6.49
N SER A 157 -26.49 -24.68 5.52
CA SER A 157 -26.05 -23.29 5.62
C SER A 157 -27.23 -22.32 5.70
N LEU A 158 -28.33 -22.61 5.00
CA LEU A 158 -29.57 -21.82 5.05
C LEU A 158 -30.24 -21.91 6.43
N VAL A 159 -30.30 -23.11 7.02
CA VAL A 159 -30.82 -23.29 8.39
C VAL A 159 -29.92 -22.55 9.39
N GLY A 160 -28.61 -22.72 9.31
CA GLY A 160 -27.66 -22.01 10.17
C GLY A 160 -27.68 -20.50 9.98
N LEU A 161 -28.00 -20.02 8.78
CA LEU A 161 -28.19 -18.60 8.49
C LEU A 161 -29.48 -18.08 9.13
N SER A 162 -30.58 -18.81 8.98
CA SER A 162 -31.89 -18.43 9.56
C SER A 162 -31.82 -18.24 11.08
N GLN A 163 -31.03 -19.06 11.78
CA GLN A 163 -30.84 -18.97 13.24
C GLN A 163 -29.98 -17.78 13.68
N ARG A 164 -29.18 -17.21 12.77
CA ARG A 164 -28.34 -16.03 13.04
C ARG A 164 -29.03 -14.72 12.71
N LEU A 165 -30.11 -14.76 11.92
CA LEU A 165 -30.88 -13.57 11.60
C LEU A 165 -31.69 -13.11 12.81
N TYR A 166 -31.93 -11.80 12.86
CA TYR A 166 -32.86 -11.24 13.82
C TYR A 166 -34.27 -11.80 13.59
N PRO A 167 -35.07 -11.97 14.67
CA PRO A 167 -36.37 -12.62 14.63
C PRO A 167 -37.46 -11.68 14.07
N PHE A 168 -37.16 -11.00 12.96
CA PHE A 168 -38.09 -10.14 12.24
C PHE A 168 -38.42 -10.82 10.90
N GLU A 169 -39.71 -10.96 10.59
CA GLU A 169 -40.18 -11.62 9.36
C GLU A 169 -39.55 -11.05 8.09
N VAL A 170 -39.32 -9.72 8.07
CA VAL A 170 -38.71 -9.02 6.95
C VAL A 170 -37.30 -9.54 6.62
N PHE A 171 -36.54 -10.05 7.59
CA PHE A 171 -35.20 -10.60 7.35
C PHE A 171 -35.28 -12.01 6.74
N GLN A 172 -36.22 -12.84 7.22
CA GLN A 172 -36.39 -14.21 6.72
C GLN A 172 -36.90 -14.22 5.27
N SER A 173 -37.74 -13.25 4.91
CA SER A 173 -38.26 -13.09 3.54
C SER A 173 -37.19 -12.81 2.48
N GLN A 174 -35.98 -12.41 2.88
CA GLN A 174 -34.87 -12.11 1.97
C GLN A 174 -34.08 -13.36 1.57
N ILE A 175 -34.37 -14.52 2.17
CA ILE A 175 -33.67 -15.78 1.89
C ILE A 175 -34.52 -16.62 0.92
N PRO A 176 -33.94 -17.19 -0.15
CA PRO A 176 -32.53 -17.10 -0.55
C PRO A 176 -32.18 -15.73 -1.16
N LEU A 177 -30.97 -15.26 -0.89
CA LEU A 177 -30.48 -14.00 -1.45
C LEU A 177 -30.24 -14.13 -2.96
N ASN A 178 -30.62 -13.11 -3.72
CA ASN A 178 -30.20 -13.03 -5.12
C ASN A 178 -28.72 -12.63 -5.19
N GLN A 179 -27.88 -13.61 -5.49
CA GLN A 179 -26.42 -13.49 -5.51
C GLN A 179 -25.88 -13.05 -6.87
N GLU A 180 -26.72 -12.94 -7.89
CA GLU A 180 -26.30 -12.51 -9.22
C GLU A 180 -26.09 -10.99 -9.23
N PHE A 181 -24.90 -10.58 -9.66
CA PHE A 181 -24.57 -9.17 -9.81
C PHE A 181 -23.60 -8.98 -10.98
N LEU A 182 -24.04 -8.19 -11.97
CA LEU A 182 -23.33 -8.01 -13.24
C LEU A 182 -23.10 -9.36 -13.92
N TRP A 183 -21.85 -9.74 -14.21
CA TRP A 183 -21.47 -11.03 -14.80
C TRP A 183 -21.08 -12.09 -13.76
N MET A 184 -21.26 -11.81 -12.47
CA MET A 184 -20.68 -12.58 -11.36
C MET A 184 -21.75 -13.11 -10.41
N ASN A 185 -21.44 -14.22 -9.74
CA ASN A 185 -22.14 -14.66 -8.54
C ASN A 185 -21.34 -14.21 -7.30
N MET A 186 -21.99 -13.50 -6.37
CA MET A 186 -21.33 -12.90 -5.20
C MET A 186 -20.74 -13.92 -4.21
N GLY A 187 -21.16 -15.18 -4.28
CA GLY A 187 -20.65 -16.26 -3.45
C GLY A 187 -19.59 -17.15 -4.06
N GLU A 188 -19.43 -17.08 -5.37
CA GLU A 188 -18.49 -17.91 -6.10
C GLU A 188 -17.31 -17.06 -6.56
N PRO A 189 -16.12 -17.66 -6.76
CA PRO A 189 -15.01 -16.94 -7.38
C PRO A 189 -15.34 -16.48 -8.81
N ASP A 190 -14.91 -15.27 -9.18
CA ASP A 190 -15.04 -14.77 -10.55
C ASP A 190 -14.04 -15.49 -11.49
N THR A 191 -14.56 -16.32 -12.38
CA THR A 191 -13.79 -17.10 -13.35
C THR A 191 -13.41 -16.31 -14.60
N THR A 192 -13.98 -15.10 -14.80
CA THR A 192 -13.70 -14.27 -15.98
C THR A 192 -12.38 -13.50 -15.89
N PHE A 193 -11.71 -13.53 -14.73
CA PHE A 193 -10.51 -12.76 -14.38
C PHE A 193 -10.70 -11.23 -14.37
N ILE A 194 -11.88 -10.72 -14.73
CA ILE A 194 -12.15 -9.28 -14.83
C ILE A 194 -12.07 -8.63 -13.44
N LEU A 195 -12.77 -9.18 -12.45
CA LEU A 195 -12.78 -8.62 -11.09
C LEU A 195 -11.40 -8.69 -10.42
N PRO A 196 -10.68 -9.84 -10.40
CA PRO A 196 -9.32 -9.90 -9.87
C PRO A 196 -8.39 -8.86 -10.48
N LEU A 197 -8.45 -8.62 -11.79
CA LEU A 197 -7.63 -7.61 -12.46
C LEU A 197 -8.00 -6.19 -12.05
N ILE A 198 -9.29 -5.86 -11.92
CA ILE A 198 -9.73 -4.54 -11.42
C ILE A 198 -9.26 -4.33 -9.98
N VAL A 199 -9.37 -5.37 -9.16
CA VAL A 199 -8.91 -5.37 -7.77
C VAL A 199 -7.39 -5.14 -7.70
N GLY A 200 -6.60 -5.85 -8.51
CA GLY A 200 -5.15 -5.64 -8.62
C GLY A 200 -4.80 -4.24 -9.11
N ALA A 201 -5.40 -3.79 -10.21
CA ALA A 201 -5.14 -2.48 -10.80
C ALA A 201 -5.50 -1.34 -9.83
N SER A 202 -6.64 -1.41 -9.17
CA SER A 202 -7.07 -0.40 -8.18
C SER A 202 -6.17 -0.40 -6.94
N THR A 203 -5.70 -1.56 -6.49
CA THR A 203 -4.77 -1.67 -5.36
C THR A 203 -3.39 -1.12 -5.72
N TYR A 204 -2.89 -1.44 -6.90
CA TYR A 204 -1.64 -0.90 -7.42
C TYR A 204 -1.70 0.63 -7.53
N LEU A 205 -2.80 1.16 -8.07
CA LEU A 205 -3.03 2.59 -8.18
C LEU A 205 -3.06 3.26 -6.80
N GLN A 206 -3.75 2.65 -5.83
CA GLN A 206 -3.83 3.12 -4.46
C GLN A 206 -2.45 3.17 -3.78
N GLN A 207 -1.64 2.12 -3.95
CA GLN A 207 -0.29 2.08 -3.40
C GLN A 207 0.63 3.13 -4.02
N ARG A 208 0.54 3.34 -5.34
CA ARG A 208 1.36 4.35 -6.04
C ARG A 208 1.18 5.76 -5.49
N MET A 209 -0.01 6.10 -4.99
CA MET A 209 -0.28 7.41 -4.40
C MET A 209 0.34 7.63 -3.02
N THR A 210 0.84 6.57 -2.38
CA THR A 210 1.43 6.62 -1.03
C THR A 210 2.94 6.40 -1.01
N ILE A 211 3.57 6.22 -2.19
CA ILE A 211 5.02 6.07 -2.33
C ILE A 211 5.72 7.37 -1.92
N THR A 212 6.87 7.24 -1.25
CA THR A 212 7.65 8.41 -0.87
C THR A 212 8.79 8.70 -1.87
N PRO A 213 8.84 9.89 -2.49
CA PRO A 213 9.82 10.20 -3.55
C PRO A 213 11.27 10.20 -3.05
N ASN A 214 11.51 10.56 -1.80
CA ASN A 214 12.84 10.89 -1.30
C ASN A 214 13.52 9.78 -0.50
N ALA A 215 13.07 8.53 -0.60
CA ALA A 215 13.67 7.41 0.14
C ALA A 215 15.08 7.04 -0.38
N SER A 216 15.90 6.36 0.43
CA SER A 216 17.21 5.86 -0.03
C SER A 216 17.05 4.82 -1.15
N PRO A 217 18.04 4.58 -2.03
CA PRO A 217 17.90 3.63 -3.14
C PRO A 217 17.45 2.22 -2.69
N GLN A 218 17.96 1.75 -1.56
CA GLN A 218 17.56 0.48 -0.96
C GLN A 218 16.10 0.49 -0.47
N GLN A 219 15.67 1.59 0.14
CA GLN A 219 14.28 1.75 0.58
C GLN A 219 13.31 1.93 -0.60
N GLN A 220 13.71 2.63 -1.65
CA GLN A 220 12.92 2.77 -2.88
C GLN A 220 12.70 1.42 -3.54
N GLN A 221 13.74 0.58 -3.65
CA GLN A 221 13.61 -0.77 -4.18
C GLN A 221 12.64 -1.62 -3.34
N GLN A 222 12.72 -1.54 -2.02
CA GLN A 222 11.78 -2.24 -1.12
C GLN A 222 10.34 -1.76 -1.29
N GLN A 223 10.12 -0.44 -1.42
CA GLN A 223 8.78 0.12 -1.66
C GLN A 223 8.23 -0.27 -3.02
N GLN A 224 9.07 -0.29 -4.06
CA GLN A 224 8.68 -0.73 -5.40
C GLN A 224 8.30 -2.22 -5.41
N MET A 225 9.09 -3.07 -4.76
CA MET A 225 8.78 -4.49 -4.63
C MET A 225 7.42 -4.68 -3.93
N MET A 226 7.18 -3.98 -2.82
CA MET A 226 5.90 -4.04 -2.11
C MET A 226 4.72 -3.55 -2.96
N SER A 227 4.95 -2.52 -3.79
CA SER A 227 3.93 -1.95 -4.69
C SER A 227 3.50 -2.90 -5.79
N TRP A 228 4.33 -3.88 -6.17
CA TRP A 228 3.99 -4.90 -7.16
C TRP A 228 3.53 -6.22 -6.51
N LEU A 229 4.17 -6.61 -5.41
CA LEU A 229 3.91 -7.87 -4.72
C LEU A 229 2.48 -7.93 -4.20
N LEU A 230 2.03 -6.90 -3.48
CA LEU A 230 0.72 -6.92 -2.84
C LEU A 230 -0.42 -6.95 -3.87
N PRO A 231 -0.45 -6.13 -4.93
CA PRO A 231 -1.51 -6.22 -5.94
C PRO A 231 -1.55 -7.56 -6.66
N MET A 232 -0.40 -8.13 -7.02
CA MET A 232 -0.35 -9.46 -7.64
C MET A 232 -0.84 -10.56 -6.71
N MET A 233 -0.41 -10.50 -5.43
CA MET A 233 -0.92 -11.41 -4.41
C MET A 233 -2.43 -11.30 -4.30
N LEU A 234 -2.97 -10.08 -4.28
CA LEU A 234 -4.40 -9.83 -4.12
C LEU A 234 -5.21 -10.26 -5.35
N VAL A 235 -4.65 -10.15 -6.57
CA VAL A 235 -5.21 -10.79 -7.77
C VAL A 235 -5.34 -12.31 -7.56
N PHE A 236 -4.26 -12.97 -7.14
CA PHE A 236 -4.26 -14.42 -6.89
C PHE A 236 -5.26 -14.82 -5.80
N PHE A 237 -5.33 -14.08 -4.69
CA PHE A 237 -6.31 -14.34 -3.64
C PHE A 237 -7.74 -14.17 -4.16
N THR A 238 -8.02 -13.12 -4.92
CA THR A 238 -9.38 -12.84 -5.44
C THR A 238 -9.85 -13.91 -6.42
N LEU A 239 -8.94 -14.61 -7.11
CA LEU A 239 -9.30 -15.76 -7.95
C LEU A 239 -9.84 -16.97 -7.17
N ASN A 240 -9.59 -17.04 -5.86
CA ASN A 240 -9.99 -18.16 -5.01
C ASN A 240 -11.09 -17.78 -4.01
N LEU A 241 -11.48 -16.50 -3.96
CA LEU A 241 -12.43 -15.98 -2.98
C LEU A 241 -13.77 -15.63 -3.66
N PRO A 242 -14.89 -15.64 -2.93
CA PRO A 242 -16.18 -15.18 -3.44
C PRO A 242 -16.10 -13.78 -4.06
N ALA A 243 -16.77 -13.57 -5.19
CA ALA A 243 -16.73 -12.30 -5.91
C ALA A 243 -17.23 -11.12 -5.06
N GLY A 244 -18.13 -11.34 -4.09
CA GLY A 244 -18.57 -10.31 -3.15
C GLY A 244 -17.41 -9.68 -2.35
N VAL A 245 -16.36 -10.46 -2.04
CA VAL A 245 -15.14 -9.95 -1.39
C VAL A 245 -14.36 -9.03 -2.34
N GLY A 246 -14.25 -9.41 -3.61
CA GLY A 246 -13.61 -8.59 -4.63
C GLY A 246 -14.36 -7.28 -4.89
N VAL A 247 -15.69 -7.31 -4.96
CA VAL A 247 -16.53 -6.11 -5.09
C VAL A 247 -16.30 -5.15 -3.92
N TYR A 248 -16.28 -5.66 -2.69
CA TYR A 248 -15.91 -4.88 -1.51
C TYR A 248 -14.53 -4.21 -1.67
N TRP A 249 -13.51 -4.96 -2.14
CA TRP A 249 -12.18 -4.40 -2.35
C TRP A 249 -12.16 -3.25 -3.36
N VAL A 250 -12.83 -3.41 -4.50
CA VAL A 250 -12.89 -2.35 -5.52
C VAL A 250 -13.52 -1.09 -4.95
N VAL A 251 -14.69 -1.19 -4.32
CA VAL A 251 -15.38 -0.04 -3.74
C VAL A 251 -14.53 0.60 -2.63
N SER A 252 -13.97 -0.21 -1.75
CA SER A 252 -13.03 0.22 -0.71
C SER A 252 -11.82 0.97 -1.26
N ASN A 253 -11.24 0.51 -2.38
CA ASN A 253 -10.12 1.16 -3.04
C ASN A 253 -10.52 2.53 -3.61
N VAL A 254 -11.72 2.67 -4.19
CA VAL A 254 -12.24 3.96 -4.65
C VAL A 254 -12.27 4.99 -3.52
N PHE A 255 -12.76 4.62 -2.34
CA PHE A 255 -12.74 5.51 -1.16
C PHE A 255 -11.32 5.80 -0.67
N SER A 256 -10.43 4.81 -0.74
CA SER A 256 -9.03 4.99 -0.36
C SER A 256 -8.32 5.98 -1.30
N LEU A 257 -8.62 5.91 -2.60
CA LEU A 257 -8.13 6.83 -3.62
C LEU A 257 -8.68 8.24 -3.38
N PHE A 258 -9.97 8.37 -3.07
CA PHE A 258 -10.57 9.65 -2.70
C PHE A 258 -9.91 10.26 -1.46
N ALA A 259 -9.73 9.48 -0.39
CA ALA A 259 -9.07 9.94 0.83
C ALA A 259 -7.61 10.33 0.57
N SER A 260 -6.90 9.55 -0.24
CA SER A 260 -5.52 9.86 -0.67
C SER A 260 -5.47 11.16 -1.47
N TYR A 261 -6.39 11.33 -2.43
CA TYR A 261 -6.51 12.55 -3.20
C TYR A 261 -6.78 13.77 -2.31
N TYR A 262 -7.66 13.65 -1.31
CA TYR A 262 -7.96 14.71 -0.36
C TYR A 262 -6.73 15.14 0.45
N VAL A 263 -5.94 14.20 0.96
CA VAL A 263 -4.79 14.49 1.85
C VAL A 263 -3.53 14.92 1.08
N TYR A 264 -3.26 14.27 -0.05
CA TYR A 264 -2.05 14.48 -0.84
C TYR A 264 -2.24 15.51 -1.98
N GLY A 265 -3.47 15.81 -2.35
CA GLY A 265 -3.83 16.78 -3.38
C GLY A 265 -3.52 16.33 -4.80
N ARG A 266 -3.73 17.24 -5.77
CA ARG A 266 -3.52 17.00 -7.21
C ARG A 266 -2.07 16.69 -7.60
N ARG A 267 -1.10 17.02 -6.73
CA ARG A 267 0.35 16.98 -7.02
C ARG A 267 0.90 15.55 -7.23
N ILE A 268 0.22 14.53 -6.67
CA ILE A 268 0.54 13.10 -6.85
C ILE A 268 -0.24 12.47 -8.01
N MET A 269 -1.28 13.13 -8.51
CA MET A 269 -2.13 12.64 -9.59
C MET A 269 -1.66 13.15 -10.96
N THR A 270 -0.34 13.19 -11.16
CA THR A 270 0.23 13.44 -12.49
C THR A 270 0.20 12.11 -13.23
N TRP A 271 -0.44 12.03 -14.40
CA TRP A 271 -0.53 10.79 -15.21
C TRP A 271 0.83 10.09 -15.41
N ARG A 272 1.91 10.87 -15.42
CA ARG A 272 3.31 10.41 -15.51
C ARG A 272 3.83 9.67 -14.27
N GLN A 273 3.29 9.91 -13.08
CA GLN A 273 3.66 9.23 -11.83
C GLN A 273 2.84 7.95 -11.59
N LEU A 274 1.67 7.84 -12.25
CA LEU A 274 0.78 6.67 -12.16
C LEU A 274 1.23 5.54 -13.07
N LEU A 275 1.78 5.87 -14.24
CA LEU A 275 2.43 4.92 -15.14
C LEU A 275 3.91 4.79 -14.74
N PRO A 276 4.47 3.56 -14.66
CA PRO A 276 5.89 3.35 -14.39
C PRO A 276 6.75 3.72 -15.61
N ILE A 277 6.64 4.96 -16.08
CA ILE A 277 7.49 5.49 -17.15
C ILE A 277 8.73 6.03 -16.43
N PRO A 278 9.92 5.41 -16.61
CA PRO A 278 11.14 6.00 -16.07
C PRO A 278 11.25 7.45 -16.56
N PRO A 279 11.73 8.39 -15.73
CA PRO A 279 12.05 9.71 -16.25
C PRO A 279 12.93 9.50 -17.49
N PRO A 280 12.68 10.22 -18.61
CA PRO A 280 13.57 10.20 -19.74
C PRO A 280 14.97 10.35 -19.18
N ALA A 281 15.86 9.42 -19.52
CA ALA A 281 17.27 9.55 -19.19
C ALA A 281 17.61 11.00 -19.48
N GLU A 282 18.02 11.75 -18.45
CA GLU A 282 18.30 13.19 -18.57
C GLU A 282 19.05 13.34 -19.88
N ALA A 283 18.40 14.00 -20.85
CA ALA A 283 19.04 14.25 -22.13
C ALA A 283 20.37 14.89 -21.75
N PRO A 284 21.51 14.30 -22.16
CA PRO A 284 22.81 14.72 -21.69
C PRO A 284 22.83 16.24 -21.77
N ALA A 285 22.98 16.88 -20.60
CA ALA A 285 22.84 18.32 -20.45
C ALA A 285 23.47 18.95 -21.68
N ALA A 286 22.64 19.60 -22.51
CA ALA A 286 23.09 20.17 -23.77
C ALA A 286 24.29 21.01 -23.40
N THR A 287 25.46 20.52 -23.77
CA THR A 287 26.74 21.09 -23.35
C THR A 287 26.68 22.50 -23.86
N ASP A 288 26.72 23.45 -22.93
CA ASP A 288 26.65 24.87 -23.23
C ASP A 288 27.84 25.18 -24.15
N LYS A 289 27.60 25.16 -25.47
CA LYS A 289 28.62 25.39 -26.51
C LYS A 289 29.00 26.88 -26.61
N ASN A 290 28.90 27.62 -25.50
CA ASN A 290 29.22 29.03 -25.44
C ASN A 290 30.35 29.39 -24.47
N THR A 291 30.90 28.45 -23.70
CA THR A 291 32.09 28.69 -22.86
C THR A 291 33.42 28.32 -23.51
N ALA A 292 33.41 27.73 -24.71
CA ALA A 292 34.62 27.44 -25.49
C ALA A 292 34.95 28.51 -26.56
N ARG A 293 34.25 29.66 -26.55
CA ARG A 293 34.48 30.74 -27.52
C ARG A 293 35.18 31.96 -26.95
N GLU A 294 35.52 31.94 -25.65
CA GLU A 294 36.12 33.08 -24.94
C GLU A 294 37.53 32.79 -24.43
N SER A 295 38.01 31.54 -24.46
CA SER A 295 39.40 31.19 -24.12
C SER A 295 40.37 31.24 -25.31
N ASP A 296 39.88 31.23 -26.54
CA ASP A 296 40.71 31.05 -27.74
C ASP A 296 41.03 32.38 -28.46
N ILE A 297 40.54 33.52 -27.95
CA ILE A 297 40.76 34.85 -28.55
C ILE A 297 42.01 35.55 -27.97
N VAL A 298 42.61 35.06 -26.88
CA VAL A 298 43.69 35.80 -26.16
C VAL A 298 45.10 35.24 -26.38
N VAL A 299 45.29 34.09 -27.02
CA VAL A 299 46.64 33.46 -27.10
C VAL A 299 47.30 33.51 -28.47
N GLU A 300 46.56 33.78 -29.56
CA GLU A 300 47.10 33.64 -30.92
C GLU A 300 47.23 34.99 -31.65
N ALA A 301 47.96 35.92 -31.02
CA ALA A 301 48.38 37.18 -31.62
C ALA A 301 49.87 37.43 -31.40
N THR A 302 50.71 36.40 -31.47
CA THR A 302 52.16 36.58 -31.68
C THR A 302 52.74 35.27 -32.21
N GLU A 303 52.85 35.14 -33.52
CA GLU A 303 54.06 34.67 -34.21
C GLU A 303 53.77 34.61 -35.72
N VAL A 304 54.62 35.33 -36.45
CA VAL A 304 54.63 35.53 -37.89
C VAL A 304 55.68 34.59 -38.49
N GLU A 305 55.50 34.25 -39.77
CA GLU A 305 56.44 33.55 -40.69
C GLU A 305 56.54 32.02 -40.50
N SER A 306 56.54 31.17 -41.54
CA SER A 306 56.69 31.32 -42.99
C SER A 306 56.39 29.99 -43.70
N GLU A 307 56.03 30.10 -44.98
CA GLU A 307 56.30 29.14 -46.07
C GLU A 307 55.39 27.90 -46.32
N SER A 308 54.57 28.08 -47.37
CA SER A 308 54.46 27.28 -48.61
C SER A 308 53.97 25.82 -48.56
N GLU A 309 52.67 25.67 -48.85
CA GLU A 309 52.07 24.98 -50.02
C GLU A 309 52.45 23.52 -50.46
N PRO A 310 51.52 22.83 -51.16
CA PRO A 310 51.17 21.41 -50.96
C PRO A 310 51.36 20.52 -52.23
N GLU A 311 51.08 19.20 -52.17
CA GLU A 311 50.50 18.34 -53.25
C GLU A 311 50.49 16.83 -52.82
N VAL A 312 49.37 16.07 -52.77
CA VAL A 312 48.60 15.33 -53.83
C VAL A 312 49.16 13.87 -54.06
N PRO A 313 48.39 12.82 -54.50
CA PRO A 313 47.52 11.94 -53.70
C PRO A 313 47.72 10.40 -53.97
N ALA A 314 46.82 9.57 -53.42
CA ALA A 314 46.38 8.24 -53.90
C ALA A 314 47.37 7.05 -53.98
N GLN A 315 47.01 5.89 -53.41
CA GLN A 315 46.63 4.68 -54.16
C GLN A 315 46.41 3.43 -53.26
N THR A 316 45.49 2.61 -53.75
CA THR A 316 45.02 1.29 -53.34
C THR A 316 46.12 0.23 -53.36
N GLU A 317 46.15 -0.72 -52.41
CA GLU A 317 46.64 -2.08 -52.70
C GLU A 317 46.13 -3.15 -51.73
N THR A 318 46.06 -4.37 -52.25
CA THR A 318 45.34 -5.56 -51.81
C THR A 318 46.14 -6.50 -50.85
N ARG A 319 45.40 -7.29 -50.05
CA ARG A 319 45.67 -8.54 -49.26
C ARG A 319 46.91 -9.43 -49.67
N PRO A 320 47.44 -10.43 -48.88
CA PRO A 320 46.74 -11.35 -47.93
C PRO A 320 47.52 -11.99 -46.71
N ARG A 321 46.75 -12.72 -45.87
CA ARG A 321 47.02 -13.90 -44.98
C ARG A 321 48.46 -14.38 -44.62
N HIS A 322 48.72 -14.47 -43.30
CA HIS A 322 49.18 -15.66 -42.51
C HIS A 322 49.28 -15.21 -41.03
N GLY A 323 49.09 -15.95 -39.94
CA GLY A 323 49.00 -17.37 -39.63
C GLY A 323 49.69 -17.61 -38.27
N LYS A 324 49.07 -18.42 -37.38
CA LYS A 324 49.62 -19.04 -36.13
C LYS A 324 49.86 -18.06 -34.95
N ARG A 325 49.69 -18.41 -33.65
CA ARG A 325 49.66 -19.67 -32.89
C ARG A 325 49.14 -19.34 -31.46
N ARG A 326 47.96 -19.80 -31.03
CA ARG A 326 47.71 -20.90 -30.06
C ARG A 326 48.73 -21.08 -28.90
N GLY A 327 48.23 -20.94 -27.66
CA GLY A 327 48.85 -21.44 -26.42
C GLY A 327 47.82 -21.67 -25.30
N LYS A 328 47.34 -22.90 -25.18
CA LYS A 328 46.42 -23.44 -24.13
C LYS A 328 47.19 -23.76 -22.84
N ARG A 329 46.51 -23.68 -21.68
CA ARG A 329 46.43 -24.66 -20.54
C ARG A 329 46.19 -23.90 -19.21
N LYS A 330 45.57 -24.43 -18.15
CA LYS A 330 44.67 -25.56 -17.87
C LYS A 330 44.29 -25.43 -16.37
N LYS A 331 43.03 -25.71 -16.05
CA LYS A 331 42.39 -26.11 -14.77
C LYS A 331 43.25 -26.44 -13.51
N ARG A 332 42.57 -26.22 -12.37
CA ARG A 332 42.54 -26.89 -11.02
C ARG A 332 43.08 -25.96 -9.92
N ARG A 333 42.32 -25.68 -8.86
CA ARG A 333 41.78 -26.60 -7.86
C ARG A 333 40.50 -26.05 -7.23
#